data_AF-A0A1A8BVK1-F1
#
_entry.id   AF-A0A1A8BVK1-F1
#
_cell.length_a   1.000
_cell.length_b   1.000
_cell.length_c   1.000
_cell.angle_alpha   90.00
_cell.angle_beta   90.00
_cell.angle_gamma   90.00
#
_symmetry.space_group_name_H-M   'P 1'
#
loop_
_entity.id
_entity.type
_entity.pdbx_description
1 polymer ?
#
loop_
_entity_poly.entity_id
_entity_poly.type
_entity_poly.pdbx_seq_one_letter_code
_entity_poly.pdbx_strand_id
1 'polypeptide(L)' 'TVHCFAKQWEQRGMVTSPRKPITHSQFVLRLLKAVLLPPALAICRCQAHTSGKDSVSCGNRLADEVAKSASQGI' A
#
# COMPACT_ATOMS: atom_id res chain seq x y z
N THR A 1 3.62 -4.36 -10.24
CA THR A 1 4.18 -3.56 -9.12
C THR A 1 3.49 -2.21 -9.05
N VAL A 2 3.57 -1.50 -7.91
CA VAL A 2 2.98 -0.15 -7.75
C VAL A 2 3.41 0.77 -8.88
N HIS A 3 4.70 0.80 -9.21
CA HIS A 3 5.23 1.62 -10.31
C HIS A 3 4.68 1.24 -11.71
N CYS A 4 4.35 -0.04 -11.98
CA CYS A 4 3.81 -0.44 -13.27
C CYS A 4 2.29 -0.26 -13.35
N PHE A 5 1.53 -0.84 -12.42
CA PHE A 5 0.07 -0.91 -12.54
C PHE A 5 -0.59 0.42 -12.18
N ALA A 6 -0.15 1.08 -11.10
CA ALA A 6 -0.73 2.37 -10.71
C ALA A 6 -0.43 3.43 -11.77
N LYS A 7 0.77 3.41 -12.36
CA LYS A 7 1.14 4.34 -13.43
C LYS A 7 0.35 4.09 -14.72
N GLN A 8 0.10 2.83 -15.08
CA GLN A 8 -0.76 2.50 -16.22
C GLN A 8 -2.20 2.97 -16.01
N TRP A 9 -2.75 2.79 -14.80
CA TRP A 9 -4.09 3.33 -14.50
C TRP A 9 -4.09 4.86 -14.53
N GLU A 10 -3.05 5.52 -14.02
CA GLU A 10 -2.91 6.99 -14.09
C GLU A 10 -2.95 7.48 -15.55
N GLN A 11 -2.15 6.87 -16.43
CA GLN A 11 -2.11 7.20 -17.85
C GLN A 11 -3.46 7.01 -18.56
N ARG A 12 -4.29 6.09 -18.06
CA ARG A 12 -5.63 5.82 -18.59
C ARG A 12 -6.72 6.66 -17.92
N GLY A 13 -6.38 7.57 -17.01
CA GLY A 13 -7.36 8.41 -16.30
C GLY A 13 -8.04 7.71 -15.12
N MET A 14 -7.39 6.72 -14.51
CA MET A 14 -7.90 5.94 -13.38
C MET A 14 -9.25 5.25 -13.66
N VAL A 15 -9.36 4.65 -14.85
CA VAL A 15 -10.52 3.83 -15.24
C VAL A 15 -10.08 2.43 -15.68
N THR A 16 -11.02 1.50 -15.55
CA THR A 16 -10.94 0.12 -16.03
C THR A 16 -11.30 0.05 -17.52
N SER A 17 -11.06 -1.10 -18.17
CA SER A 17 -11.40 -1.30 -19.59
C SER A 17 -12.89 -1.03 -19.92
N PRO A 18 -13.86 -1.39 -19.05
CA PRO A 18 -15.28 -1.00 -19.22
C PRO A 18 -15.59 0.47 -18.92
N ARG A 19 -14.57 1.34 -18.77
CA ARG A 19 -14.67 2.77 -18.39
C ARG A 19 -15.25 3.04 -17.00
N LYS A 20 -15.23 2.05 -16.09
CA LYS A 20 -15.60 2.29 -14.69
C LYS A 20 -14.39 2.84 -13.93
N PRO A 21 -14.59 3.78 -12.98
CA PRO A 21 -13.51 4.23 -12.10
C PRO A 21 -12.87 3.04 -11.37
N ILE A 22 -11.54 3.04 -11.25
CA ILE A 22 -10.88 2.08 -10.35
C ILE A 22 -11.21 2.40 -8.90
N THR A 23 -11.45 1.36 -8.10
CA THR A 23 -11.69 1.49 -6.66
C THR A 23 -10.50 2.17 -5.99
N HIS A 24 -10.77 3.07 -5.05
CA HIS A 24 -9.74 3.80 -4.28
C HIS A 24 -8.77 4.64 -5.12
N SER A 25 -9.18 5.11 -6.31
CA SER A 25 -8.36 5.91 -7.24
C SER A 25 -7.58 7.06 -6.56
N GLN A 26 -8.22 7.79 -5.65
CA GLN A 26 -7.59 8.88 -4.90
C GLN A 26 -6.45 8.41 -3.99
N PHE A 27 -6.58 7.24 -3.36
CA PHE A 27 -5.51 6.66 -2.55
C PHE A 27 -4.35 6.17 -3.42
N VAL A 28 -4.64 5.57 -4.59
CA VAL A 28 -3.63 5.13 -5.54
C VAL A 28 -2.81 6.32 -6.08
N LEU A 29 -3.47 7.43 -6.43
CA LEU A 29 -2.80 8.66 -6.86
C LEU A 29 -1.89 9.24 -5.76
N ARG A 30 -2.37 9.28 -4.51
CA ARG A 30 -1.56 9.73 -3.37
C ARG A 30 -0.35 8.82 -3.13
N LEU A 31 -0.54 7.50 -3.21
CA LEU A 31 0.55 6.54 -3.11
C LEU A 31 1.59 6.76 -4.21
N LEU A 32 1.16 6.95 -5.46
CA LEU A 32 2.07 7.16 -6.59
C LEU A 32 2.94 8.41 -6.43
N LYS A 33 2.38 9.48 -5.86
CA LYS A 33 3.16 10.68 -5.52
C LYS A 33 4.14 10.40 -4.38
N ALA A 34 3.69 9.73 -3.32
CA ALA A 34 4.51 9.49 -2.13
C ALA A 34 5.72 8.58 -2.40
N VAL A 35 5.55 7.54 -3.23
CA VAL A 35 6.65 6.59 -3.53
C VAL A 35 7.79 7.21 -4.36
N LEU A 36 7.56 8.38 -4.97
CA LEU A 36 8.56 9.12 -5.74
C LEU A 36 9.30 10.17 -4.91
N LEU A 37 8.92 10.40 -3.64
CA LEU A 37 9.58 11.38 -2.77
C LEU A 37 10.97 10.92 -2.30
N PRO A 38 11.18 9.66 -1.86
CA PRO A 38 12.50 9.20 -1.46
C PRO A 38 13.42 9.00 -2.68
N PRO A 39 14.74 9.18 -2.54
CA PRO A 39 15.70 8.94 -3.61
C PRO A 39 15.80 7.47 -4.03
N ALA A 40 15.51 6.54 -3.10
CA ALA A 40 15.40 5.12 -3.37
C ALA A 40 14.37 4.50 -2.39
N LEU A 41 13.57 3.53 -2.86
CA LEU A 41 12.52 2.88 -2.08
C LEU A 41 12.31 1.43 -2.55
N ALA A 42 12.05 0.53 -1.60
CA ALA A 42 11.57 -0.83 -1.85
C ALA A 42 10.19 -1.04 -1.21
N ILE A 43 9.31 -1.76 -1.92
CA ILE A 43 8.00 -2.18 -1.40
C ILE A 43 8.03 -3.71 -1.30
N CYS A 44 8.11 -4.21 -0.06
CA CYS A 44 8.27 -5.64 0.21
C CYS A 44 6.97 -6.23 0.77
N ARG A 45 6.41 -7.23 0.09
CA ARG A 45 5.30 -8.01 0.65
C ARG A 45 5.87 -9.06 1.59
N CYS A 46 5.52 -8.96 2.86
CA CYS A 46 5.91 -9.92 3.89
C CYS A 46 4.75 -10.87 4.19
N GLN A 47 5.06 -12.07 4.70
CA GLN A 47 4.03 -12.98 5.18
C GLN A 47 3.44 -12.42 6.48
N ALA A 48 2.11 -12.28 6.52
CA ALA A 48 1.41 -11.81 7.70
C ALA A 48 1.10 -12.97 8.66
N HIS A 49 0.81 -12.62 9.92
CA HIS A 49 0.36 -13.53 10.98
C HIS A 49 1.28 -14.75 11.19
N THR A 50 2.58 -14.53 11.10
CA THR A 50 3.59 -15.54 11.41
C THR A 50 3.81 -15.64 12.93
N SER A 51 4.17 -16.84 13.38
CA SER A 51 4.71 -17.07 14.75
C SER A 51 6.22 -16.85 14.81
N GLY A 52 6.82 -16.26 13.77
CA GLY A 52 8.23 -15.95 13.69
C GLY A 52 8.65 -14.93 14.75
N LYS A 53 9.90 -15.04 15.18
CA LYS A 53 10.57 -14.11 16.10
C LYS A 53 11.62 -13.23 15.41
N ASP A 54 11.75 -13.37 14.09
CA ASP A 54 12.58 -12.51 13.26
C ASP A 54 12.03 -11.07 13.22
N SER A 55 12.88 -10.14 12.78
CA SER A 55 12.55 -8.71 12.75
C SER A 55 11.34 -8.37 11.88
N VAL A 56 11.14 -9.08 10.76
CA VAL A 56 10.00 -8.85 9.86
C VAL A 56 8.70 -9.30 10.53
N SER A 57 8.69 -10.52 11.09
CA SER A 57 7.53 -11.05 11.82
C SER A 57 7.14 -10.16 13.00
N CYS A 58 8.11 -9.73 13.80
CA CYS A 58 7.88 -8.85 14.95
C CYS A 58 7.38 -7.46 14.51
N GLY A 59 7.99 -6.85 13.49
CA GLY A 59 7.58 -5.55 12.97
C GLY A 59 6.16 -5.56 12.38
N ASN A 60 5.79 -6.63 11.66
CA ASN A 60 4.45 -6.77 11.10
C ASN A 60 3.38 -6.91 12.20
N ARG A 61 3.68 -7.64 13.28
CA ARG A 61 2.77 -7.79 14.44
C ARG A 61 2.53 -6.44 15.13
N LEU A 62 3.61 -5.70 15.40
CA LEU A 62 3.51 -4.38 16.01
C LEU A 62 2.68 -3.41 15.16
N ALA A 63 2.89 -3.39 13.84
CA ALA A 63 2.13 -2.53 12.94
C ALA A 63 0.62 -2.84 12.96
N ASP A 64 0.24 -4.12 13.04
CA ASP A 64 -1.16 -4.56 13.13
C ASP A 64 -1.80 -4.18 14.48
N GLU A 65 -1.09 -4.36 15.59
CA GLU A 65 -1.54 -3.95 16.93
C GLU A 65 -1.79 -2.44 16.98
N VAL A 66 -0.86 -1.64 16.47
CA VAL A 66 -1.00 -0.17 16.43
C VAL A 66 -2.17 0.25 15.53
N ALA A 67 -2.36 -0.40 14.37
CA ALA A 67 -3.49 -0.10 13.49
C ALA A 67 -4.84 -0.40 14.17
N LYS A 68 -4.94 -1.51 14.91
CA LYS A 68 -6.13 -1.87 15.69
C LYS A 68 -6.41 -0.81 16.75
N SER A 69 -5.42 -0.43 17.55
CA SER A 69 -5.58 0.61 18.57
C SER A 69 -5.98 1.96 17.97
N ALA A 70 -5.39 2.36 16.84
CA ALA A 70 -5.76 3.60 16.15
C ALA A 70 -7.19 3.60 15.62
N SER A 71 -7.74 2.44 15.26
CA SER A 71 -9.11 2.28 14.80
C SER A 71 -10.15 2.23 15.94
N GLN A 72 -9.71 2.01 17.18
CA GLN A 72 -10.61 1.89 18.34
C GLN A 72 -11.16 3.22 18.84
N GLY A 73 -10.77 4.35 18.23
CA GLY A 73 -11.42 5.65 18.39
C GLY A 73 -11.60 6.06 19.86
N ILE A 74 -10.50 6.44 20.52
CA ILE A 74 -10.60 7.35 21.68
C ILE A 74 -10.76 8.76 21.14
#